data_AF-A0A9R0JLI8-F1
#
_entry.id   AF-A0A9R0JLI8-F1
#
_cell.length_a   1.000
_cell.length_b   1.000
_cell.length_c   1.000
_cell.angle_alpha   90.00
_cell.angle_beta   90.00
_cell.angle_gamma   90.00
#
_symmetry.space_group_name_H-M   'P 1'
#
loop_
_entity.id
_entity.type
_entity.pdbx_description
1 polymer ?
#
loop_
_entity_poly.entity_id
_entity_poly.type
_entity_poly.pdbx_seq_one_letter_code
_entity_poly.pdbx_strand_id
1 'polypeptide(L)'
;MAHAVASEAGLNFMAVKGPELFSKWVGESEKAIRSIFSKARANAPLVIFFDEIDSLVVIRGKEIDGVSVADRVMSQLLVELDGLHGRVNVIVIAATNRPDKIDPALLRPRRFDRLLYVGPLVKQIVLTYFMFICVKCLAVLMLMRT
;
A
#
# COMPACT_ATOMS: atom_id res chain seq x y z
N MET A 1 -0.03 -14.52 4.14
CA MET A 1 -0.09 -14.98 2.74
C MET A 1 0.92 -14.24 1.87
N ALA A 2 0.88 -12.90 1.77
CA ALA A 2 1.81 -12.11 0.94
C ALA A 2 3.31 -12.37 1.25
N HIS A 3 3.69 -12.55 2.52
CA HIS A 3 5.07 -12.89 2.91
C HIS A 3 5.58 -14.21 2.32
N ALA A 4 4.77 -15.27 2.36
CA ALA A 4 5.15 -16.58 1.85
C ALA A 4 5.39 -16.55 0.33
N VAL A 5 4.55 -15.81 -0.39
CA VAL A 5 4.64 -15.69 -1.85
C VAL A 5 5.87 -14.89 -2.29
N ALA A 6 6.19 -13.81 -1.59
CA ALA A 6 7.40 -13.03 -1.88
C ALA A 6 8.67 -13.85 -1.61
N SER A 7 8.67 -14.65 -0.53
CA SER A 7 9.79 -15.55 -0.20
C SER A 7 10.00 -16.63 -1.26
N GLU A 8 8.92 -17.22 -1.80
CA GLU A 8 9.03 -18.19 -2.89
C GLU A 8 9.50 -17.56 -4.21
N ALA A 9 9.15 -16.30 -4.46
CA ALA A 9 9.60 -15.55 -5.63
C ALA A 9 11.04 -14.99 -5.50
N GLY A 10 11.73 -15.22 -4.37
CA GLY A 10 13.06 -14.68 -4.11
C GLY A 10 13.10 -13.15 -3.96
N LEU A 11 11.97 -12.53 -3.61
CA LEU A 11 11.84 -11.08 -3.44
C LEU A 11 11.88 -10.73 -1.95
N ASN A 12 12.52 -9.60 -1.63
CA ASN A 12 12.42 -9.06 -0.29
C ASN A 12 10.96 -8.65 0.00
N PHE A 13 10.53 -8.75 1.25
CA PHE A 13 9.15 -8.47 1.65
C PHE A 13 9.10 -7.57 2.88
N MET A 14 8.30 -6.51 2.81
CA MET A 14 8.06 -5.57 3.91
C MET A 14 6.56 -5.38 4.11
N ALA A 15 6.01 -5.89 5.21
CA ALA A 15 4.63 -5.62 5.59
C ALA A 15 4.52 -4.38 6.47
N VAL A 16 3.51 -3.56 6.20
CA VAL A 16 3.16 -2.35 6.96
C VAL A 16 1.67 -2.41 7.24
N LYS A 17 1.28 -2.40 8.51
CA LYS A 17 -0.14 -2.32 8.89
C LYS A 17 -0.55 -0.88 9.09
N GLY A 18 -1.70 -0.47 8.57
CA GLY A 18 -2.18 0.91 8.68
C GLY A 18 -2.23 1.46 10.12
N PRO A 19 -2.72 0.72 11.14
CA PRO A 19 -2.68 1.17 12.53
C PRO A 19 -1.27 1.39 13.12
N GLU A 20 -0.25 0.70 12.60
CA GLU A 20 1.14 0.87 13.05
C GLU A 20 1.74 2.21 12.62
N LEU A 21 1.20 2.83 11.56
CA LEU A 21 1.64 4.14 11.07
C LEU A 21 1.11 5.30 11.91
N PHE A 22 -0.01 5.12 12.61
CA PHE A 22 -0.59 6.13 13.53
C PHE A 22 -0.15 5.93 14.99
N SER A 23 -0.09 4.68 15.45
CA SER A 23 0.12 4.38 16.88
C SER A 23 1.55 4.61 17.38
N LYS A 24 2.57 4.53 16.51
CA LYS A 24 3.95 4.63 16.96
C LYS A 24 4.50 6.05 17.08
N TRP A 25 3.92 7.06 16.42
CA TRP A 25 4.56 8.38 16.35
C TRP A 25 3.54 9.52 16.14
N VAL A 26 3.03 10.06 17.25
CA VAL A 26 2.28 11.33 17.25
C VAL A 26 3.24 12.45 16.80
N GLY A 27 3.25 12.76 15.50
CA GLY A 27 4.06 13.82 14.88
C GLY A 27 5.07 13.40 13.80
N GLU A 28 5.42 12.11 13.65
CA GLU A 28 6.41 11.64 12.67
C GLU A 28 5.88 10.70 11.57
N SER A 29 4.57 10.53 11.44
CA SER A 29 3.97 9.59 10.48
C SER A 29 4.39 9.86 9.02
N GLU A 30 4.63 11.12 8.62
CA GLU A 30 5.17 11.46 7.30
C GLU A 30 6.61 10.95 7.11
N LYS A 31 7.47 11.12 8.12
CA LYS A 31 8.86 10.62 8.10
C LYS A 31 8.87 9.10 8.05
N ALA A 32 7.93 8.44 8.73
CA ALA A 32 7.80 6.99 8.72
C ALA A 32 7.54 6.47 7.29
N ILE A 33 6.59 7.07 6.56
CA ILE A 33 6.33 6.74 5.16
C ILE A 33 7.60 6.93 4.33
N ARG A 34 8.28 8.08 4.43
CA ARG A 34 9.54 8.33 3.71
C ARG A 34 10.62 7.28 4.04
N SER A 35 10.75 6.90 5.30
CA SER A 35 11.70 5.88 5.76
C SER A 35 11.38 4.50 5.17
N ILE A 36 10.11 4.10 5.15
CA ILE A 36 9.64 2.83 4.57
C ILE A 36 10.03 2.77 3.09
N PHE A 37 9.69 3.79 2.31
CA PHE A 37 10.00 3.81 0.87
C PHE A 37 11.51 3.95 0.60
N SER A 38 12.26 4.68 1.45
CA SER A 38 13.72 4.73 1.37
C SER A 38 14.36 3.35 1.59
N LYS A 39 13.94 2.64 2.64
CA LYS A 39 14.40 1.27 2.92
C LYS A 39 13.99 0.30 1.81
N ALA A 40 12.79 0.43 1.27
CA ALA A 40 12.33 -0.39 0.16
C ALA A 40 13.19 -0.20 -1.10
N ARG A 41 13.50 1.05 -1.45
CA ARG A 41 14.40 1.40 -2.58
C ARG A 41 15.80 0.82 -2.38
N ALA A 42 16.34 0.91 -1.16
CA ALA A 42 17.67 0.38 -0.84
C ALA A 42 17.75 -1.16 -0.90
N ASN A 43 16.64 -1.85 -0.63
CA ASN A 43 16.55 -3.31 -0.63
C ASN A 43 15.85 -3.88 -1.88
N ALA A 44 15.73 -3.10 -2.95
CA ALA A 44 15.13 -3.59 -4.19
C ALA A 44 15.96 -4.77 -4.76
N PRO A 45 15.32 -5.84 -5.29
CA PRO A 45 13.89 -5.97 -5.56
C PRO A 45 13.06 -6.34 -4.33
N LEU A 46 12.00 -5.57 -4.04
CA LEU A 46 11.21 -5.69 -2.80
C LEU A 46 9.71 -5.45 -3.04
N VAL A 47 8.88 -6.19 -2.31
CA VAL A 47 7.43 -6.00 -2.22
C VAL A 47 7.07 -5.31 -0.89
N ILE A 48 6.46 -4.12 -0.97
CA ILE A 48 5.83 -3.46 0.17
C ILE A 48 4.37 -3.91 0.21
N PHE A 49 3.90 -4.42 1.35
CA PHE A 49 2.50 -4.81 1.55
C PHE A 49 1.85 -3.96 2.64
N PHE A 50 0.94 -3.06 2.25
CA PHE A 50 0.10 -2.28 3.14
C PHE A 50 -1.18 -3.06 3.46
N ASP A 51 -1.35 -3.46 4.71
CA ASP A 51 -2.60 -4.05 5.19
C ASP A 51 -3.48 -2.99 5.87
N GLU A 52 -4.79 -3.13 5.75
CA GLU A 52 -5.77 -2.19 6.31
C GLU A 52 -5.51 -0.74 5.87
N ILE A 53 -5.28 -0.52 4.57
CA ILE A 53 -4.98 0.83 4.04
C ILE A 53 -6.15 1.80 4.29
N ASP A 54 -7.38 1.31 4.44
CA ASP A 54 -8.55 2.11 4.83
C ASP A 54 -8.43 2.76 6.21
N SER A 55 -7.56 2.26 7.08
CA SER A 55 -7.25 2.95 8.34
C SER A 55 -6.42 4.24 8.13
N LEU A 56 -5.62 4.30 7.05
CA LEU A 56 -4.89 5.50 6.63
C LEU A 56 -5.76 6.49 5.85
N VAL A 57 -6.84 5.98 5.27
CA VAL A 57 -7.71 6.68 4.34
C VAL A 57 -9.09 6.83 4.98
N VAL A 58 -9.13 7.46 6.15
CA VAL A 58 -10.41 7.89 6.72
C VAL A 58 -10.91 9.06 5.89
N ILE A 59 -12.06 8.87 5.23
CA ILE A 59 -12.71 9.86 4.36
C ILE A 59 -12.67 11.24 5.02
N ARG A 60 -12.12 12.21 4.29
CA ARG A 60 -12.12 13.64 4.64
C ARG A 60 -13.47 14.05 5.21
N GLY A 61 -13.53 14.29 6.52
CA GLY A 61 -14.77 14.73 7.13
C GLY A 61 -14.72 14.81 8.64
N LYS A 62 -14.86 16.06 9.11
CA LYS A 62 -15.46 16.49 10.37
C LYS A 62 -14.55 16.77 11.58
N GLU A 63 -13.33 17.26 11.35
CA GLU A 63 -12.72 18.19 12.30
C GLU A 63 -12.79 19.61 11.74
N ILE A 64 -13.32 20.52 12.56
CA ILE A 64 -13.82 21.85 12.19
C ILE A 64 -12.69 22.89 12.02
N ASP A 65 -11.42 22.53 12.20
CA ASP A 65 -10.29 23.44 12.00
C ASP A 65 -9.00 22.67 11.67
N GLY A 66 -8.53 22.74 10.42
CA GLY A 66 -7.17 22.33 10.02
C GLY A 66 -7.06 21.06 9.15
N VAL A 67 -5.93 20.96 8.43
CA VAL A 67 -5.54 19.75 7.66
C VAL A 67 -5.25 18.62 8.65
N SER A 68 -6.05 17.55 8.60
CA SER A 68 -5.89 16.38 9.48
C SER A 68 -4.52 15.73 9.29
N VAL A 69 -3.97 15.14 10.36
CA VAL A 69 -2.73 14.35 10.30
C VAL A 69 -2.84 13.24 9.24
N ALA A 70 -4.03 12.66 9.10
CA ALA A 70 -4.32 11.65 8.08
C ALA A 70 -4.14 12.20 6.65
N ASP A 71 -4.60 13.42 6.37
CA ASP A 71 -4.45 14.05 5.05
C ASP A 71 -2.98 14.27 4.67
N ARG A 72 -2.13 14.63 5.65
CA ARG A 72 -0.70 14.82 5.40
C ARG A 72 0.02 13.50 5.14
N VAL A 73 -0.29 12.46 5.91
CA VAL A 73 0.24 11.10 5.70
C VAL A 73 -0.18 10.56 4.34
N MET A 74 -1.44 10.74 3.96
CA MET A 74 -1.94 10.36 2.64
C MET A 74 -1.21 11.12 1.54
N SER A 75 -1.04 12.44 1.68
CA SER A 75 -0.31 13.26 0.71
C SER A 75 1.13 12.78 0.54
N GLN A 76 1.83 12.45 1.64
CA GLN A 76 3.19 11.90 1.58
C GLN A 76 3.21 10.52 0.91
N LEU A 77 2.23 9.65 1.18
CA LEU A 77 2.12 8.36 0.51
C LEU A 77 1.94 8.51 -1.00
N LEU A 78 1.10 9.45 -1.45
CA LEU A 78 0.91 9.75 -2.87
C LEU A 78 2.22 10.22 -3.52
N VAL A 79 2.99 11.08 -2.84
CA VAL A 79 4.31 11.55 -3.32
C VAL A 79 5.29 10.40 -3.45
N GLU A 80 5.35 9.47 -2.48
CA GLU A 80 6.24 8.32 -2.58
C GLU A 80 5.83 7.34 -3.68
N LEU A 81 4.53 7.09 -3.86
CA LEU A 81 4.01 6.27 -4.96
C LEU A 81 4.37 6.88 -6.32
N ASP A 82 4.12 8.17 -6.50
CA ASP A 82 4.51 8.91 -7.71
C ASP A 82 6.06 8.95 -7.89
N GLY A 83 6.81 8.77 -6.81
CA GLY A 83 8.28 8.69 -6.81
C GLY A 83 8.87 7.31 -7.13
N LEU A 84 8.05 6.26 -7.19
CA LEU A 84 8.50 4.91 -7.58
C LEU A 84 8.70 4.78 -9.09
N HIS A 85 8.19 5.71 -9.89
CA HIS A 85 8.34 5.72 -11.35
C HIS A 85 9.80 6.02 -11.74
N GLY A 86 10.57 4.96 -11.93
CA GLY A 86 11.99 4.96 -12.28
C GLY A 86 12.49 3.52 -12.27
N ARG A 87 13.77 3.28 -12.54
CA ARG A 87 14.38 1.92 -12.61
C ARG A 87 14.45 1.18 -11.25
N VAL A 88 13.50 1.40 -10.35
CA VAL A 88 13.45 0.82 -9.01
C VAL A 88 12.47 -0.35 -9.02
N ASN A 89 12.96 -1.57 -8.81
CA ASN A 89 12.16 -2.80 -8.71
C ASN A 89 11.45 -2.90 -7.35
N VAL A 90 10.68 -1.88 -6.98
CA VAL A 90 9.84 -1.88 -5.78
C VAL A 90 8.39 -2.00 -6.20
N ILE A 91 7.70 -2.98 -5.63
CA ILE A 91 6.31 -3.30 -5.94
C ILE A 91 5.48 -2.96 -4.70
N VAL A 92 4.46 -2.14 -4.85
CA VAL A 92 3.58 -1.78 -3.73
C VAL A 92 2.25 -2.49 -3.85
N ILE A 93 1.86 -3.21 -2.81
CA ILE A 93 0.59 -3.89 -2.72
C ILE A 93 -0.16 -3.34 -1.52
N ALA A 94 -1.43 -3.00 -1.69
CA ALA A 94 -2.29 -2.57 -0.57
C ALA A 94 -3.52 -3.46 -0.45
N ALA A 95 -4.00 -3.70 0.76
CA ALA A 95 -5.22 -4.44 1.05
C ALA A 95 -6.20 -3.57 1.85
N THR A 96 -7.48 -3.62 1.48
CA THR A 96 -8.58 -2.97 2.20
C THR A 96 -9.78 -3.89 2.31
N ASN A 97 -10.54 -3.73 3.40
CA ASN A 97 -11.89 -4.31 3.54
C ASN A 97 -13.00 -3.33 3.16
N ARG A 98 -12.66 -2.06 2.93
CA ARG A 98 -13.58 -0.94 2.69
C ARG A 98 -13.20 -0.20 1.40
N PRO A 99 -13.41 -0.80 0.21
CA PRO A 99 -13.13 -0.14 -1.07
C PRO A 99 -13.86 1.20 -1.24
N ASP A 100 -15.05 1.32 -0.65
CA ASP A 100 -15.89 2.52 -0.65
C ASP A 100 -15.25 3.72 0.07
N LYS A 101 -14.27 3.46 0.96
CA LYS A 101 -13.58 4.51 1.73
C LYS A 101 -12.25 4.94 1.13
N ILE A 102 -11.82 4.35 0.01
CA ILE A 102 -10.55 4.72 -0.61
C ILE A 102 -10.68 6.05 -1.35
N ASP A 103 -9.74 6.96 -1.08
CA ASP A 103 -9.62 8.23 -1.79
C ASP A 103 -9.37 7.98 -3.30
N PRO A 104 -10.19 8.54 -4.20
CA PRO A 104 -10.02 8.40 -5.65
C PRO A 104 -8.62 8.81 -6.16
N ALA A 105 -7.89 9.67 -5.44
CA ALA A 105 -6.53 10.05 -5.76
C ALA A 105 -5.58 8.84 -5.75
N LEU A 106 -5.79 7.86 -4.87
CA LEU A 106 -4.99 6.64 -4.80
C LEU A 106 -5.21 5.70 -5.99
N LEU A 107 -6.40 5.79 -6.61
CA LEU A 107 -6.81 4.94 -7.73
C LEU A 107 -6.41 5.49 -9.10
N ARG A 108 -5.79 6.68 -9.14
CA ARG A 108 -5.35 7.29 -10.40
C ARG A 108 -4.24 6.45 -11.04
N PRO A 109 -4.13 6.48 -12.39
CA PRO A 109 -3.02 5.86 -13.09
C PRO A 109 -1.70 6.24 -12.44
N ARG A 110 -0.74 5.31 -12.42
CA ARG A 110 0.58 5.41 -11.76
C ARG A 110 0.60 5.16 -10.26
N ARG A 111 -0.54 5.16 -9.57
CA ARG A 111 -0.64 4.78 -8.15
C ARG A 111 -1.17 3.35 -8.08
N PHE A 112 -2.30 3.13 -7.41
CA PHE A 112 -2.97 1.84 -7.44
C PHE A 112 -3.85 1.71 -8.68
N ASP A 113 -3.21 1.53 -9.83
CA ASP A 113 -3.87 1.42 -11.14
C ASP A 113 -4.40 0.01 -11.46
N ARG A 114 -4.06 -0.98 -10.63
CA ARG A 114 -4.57 -2.36 -10.73
C ARG A 114 -5.41 -2.68 -9.51
N LEU A 115 -6.71 -2.90 -9.73
CA LEU A 115 -7.67 -3.33 -8.72
C LEU A 115 -7.90 -4.83 -8.83
N LEU A 116 -7.65 -5.55 -7.74
CA LEU A 116 -7.93 -6.99 -7.64
C LEU A 116 -9.01 -7.23 -6.61
N TYR A 117 -10.18 -7.70 -7.05
CA TYR A 117 -11.24 -8.11 -6.13
C TYR A 117 -11.05 -9.55 -5.69
N VAL A 118 -11.07 -9.77 -4.38
CA VAL A 118 -10.84 -11.08 -3.76
C VAL A 118 -12.09 -11.43 -2.96
N GLY A 119 -12.86 -12.36 -3.53
CA GLY A 119 -14.06 -12.90 -2.89
C GLY A 119 -13.73 -13.96 -1.82
N PRO A 120 -14.72 -14.30 -0.99
CA PRO A 120 -14.55 -15.17 0.19
C PRO A 120 -14.08 -16.60 -0.14
N LEU A 121 -14.30 -17.08 -1.37
CA LEU A 121 -14.09 -18.47 -1.76
C LEU A 121 -12.75 -18.77 -2.45
N VAL A 122 -11.86 -17.77 -2.61
CA VAL A 122 -10.62 -17.91 -3.39
C VAL A 122 -9.43 -17.30 -2.67
N LYS A 123 -9.12 -17.82 -1.47
CA LYS A 123 -7.84 -17.52 -0.80
C LYS A 123 -6.62 -18.09 -1.56
N GLN A 124 -6.82 -19.14 -2.36
CA GLN A 124 -5.76 -19.86 -3.08
C GLN A 124 -5.33 -19.19 -4.41
N ILE A 125 -6.24 -18.54 -5.15
CA ILE A 125 -5.98 -17.96 -6.49
C ILE A 125 -5.14 -16.67 -6.42
N VAL A 126 -5.09 -16.04 -5.25
CA VAL A 126 -4.24 -14.88 -4.99
C VAL A 126 -2.76 -15.18 -5.23
N LEU A 127 -2.30 -16.41 -4.91
CA LEU A 127 -0.91 -16.83 -5.07
C LEU A 127 -0.43 -16.80 -6.54
N THR A 128 -1.23 -17.34 -7.46
CA THR A 128 -0.86 -17.45 -8.87
C THR A 128 -0.86 -16.09 -9.56
N TYR A 129 -1.79 -15.21 -9.18
CA TYR A 129 -1.85 -13.83 -9.69
C TYR A 129 -0.77 -12.92 -9.10
N PHE A 130 -0.41 -13.09 -7.82
CA PHE A 130 0.70 -12.36 -7.18
C PHE A 130 2.00 -12.54 -7.96
N MET A 131 2.31 -13.79 -8.34
CA MET A 131 3.54 -14.14 -9.05
C MET A 131 3.54 -13.61 -10.49
N PHE A 132 2.39 -13.58 -11.16
CA PHE A 132 2.27 -13.09 -12.54
C PHE A 132 2.35 -11.56 -12.65
N ILE A 133 1.84 -10.83 -11.66
CA ILE A 133 1.81 -9.36 -11.64
C ILE A 133 3.14 -8.78 -11.12
N CYS A 134 3.81 -9.46 -10.17
CA CYS A 134 5.08 -9.02 -9.60
C CYS A 134 6.17 -8.73 -10.65
N VAL A 135 6.19 -9.42 -11.78
CA VAL A 135 7.29 -9.31 -12.76
C VAL A 135 7.14 -8.10 -13.69
N LYS A 136 5.99 -7.39 -13.68
CA LYS A 136 5.73 -6.27 -14.62
C LYS A 136 5.04 -5.02 -14.02
N CYS A 137 4.58 -5.03 -12.77
CA CYS A 137 3.77 -3.93 -12.22
C CYS A 137 4.43 -3.21 -11.05
N LEU A 138 4.21 -1.89 -10.99
CA LEU A 138 4.79 -0.98 -9.99
C LEU A 138 3.92 -0.87 -8.71
N ALA A 139 2.60 -0.99 -8.83
CA ALA A 139 1.69 -0.97 -7.68
C ALA A 139 0.33 -1.66 -7.97
N VAL A 140 -0.27 -2.31 -6.96
CA VAL A 140 -1.53 -3.07 -7.06
C VAL A 140 -2.35 -2.87 -5.78
N LEU A 141 -3.65 -2.63 -5.89
CA LEU A 141 -4.58 -2.57 -4.77
C LEU A 141 -5.52 -3.77 -4.79
N MET A 142 -5.54 -4.48 -3.67
CA MET A 142 -6.31 -5.68 -3.41
C MET A 142 -7.52 -5.31 -2.55
N LEU A 143 -8.71 -5.58 -3.08
CA LEU A 143 -9.98 -5.35 -2.43
C LEU A 143 -10.45 -6.68 -1.85
N MET A 144 -10.40 -6.83 -0.52
CA MET A 144 -10.94 -7.99 0.18
C MET A 144 -12.35 -7.66 0.67
N ARG A 145 -13.35 -8.49 0.35
CA ARG A 145 -14.63 -8.45 1.08
C ARG A 145 -14.69 -9.72 1.91
N THR A 146 -14.74 -9.56 3.24
CA THR A 146 -15.08 -10.63 4.18
C THR A 146 -16.50 -11.11 3.95
#